data_AF-A0AAU3AX55-F1
#
_entry.id   AF-A0AAU3AX55-F1
#
_cell.length_a   1.000
_cell.length_b   1.000
_cell.length_c   1.000
_cell.angle_alpha   90.00
_cell.angle_beta   90.00
_cell.angle_gamma   90.00
#
_symmetry.space_group_name_H-M   'P 1'
#
loop_
_entity.id
_entity.type
_entity.pdbx_description
1 polymer ?
#
loop_
_entity_poly.entity_id
_entity_poly.type
_entity_poly.pdbx_seq_one_letter_code
_entity_poly.pdbx_strand_id
1 'polypeptide(L)'
;MRELERKHGVTWRTARKALDSSWPEPRKKLPPRATTLDPYKAVIDEILRVDLDTPRKQRHTVTRIFHRLAEEHGADVSYGVVRYYAAGRRPEILVESGKASLEVFVPQTYLPGHEAEVDFGDVTVRLAGELVTCYLFSFWLSYSGKAVHRVFASCGQEAFFEGHVHALRTLGGVVAFRSHFGIESDRSLRSSMASRPGGRLAIPRLRCPWKRSQESSTAATASISTSWSL
;
A
#
# COMPACT_ATOMS: atom_id res chain seq x y z
N MET A 1 49.73 -32.06 11.61
CA MET A 1 48.37 -32.37 12.15
C MET A 1 48.29 -32.27 13.66
N ARG A 2 49.02 -33.09 14.44
CA ARG A 2 48.99 -33.04 15.92
C ARG A 2 49.30 -31.67 16.53
N GLU A 3 50.15 -30.88 15.88
CA GLU A 3 50.45 -29.51 16.32
C GLU A 3 49.28 -28.55 16.16
N LEU A 4 48.48 -28.67 15.09
CA LEU A 4 47.27 -27.90 14.88
C LEU A 4 46.18 -28.28 15.89
N GLU A 5 46.05 -29.56 16.21
CA GLU A 5 45.14 -30.06 17.24
C GLU A 5 45.46 -29.46 18.61
N ARG A 6 46.75 -29.45 19.00
CA ARG A 6 47.20 -28.87 20.27
C ARG A 6 47.04 -27.34 20.30
N LYS A 7 47.34 -26.66 19.19
CA LYS A 7 47.27 -25.20 19.11
C LYS A 7 45.84 -24.67 19.16
N HIS A 8 44.90 -25.36 18.52
CA HIS A 8 43.51 -24.91 18.39
C HIS A 8 42.51 -25.68 19.26
N GLY A 9 42.94 -26.72 19.99
CA GLY A 9 42.06 -27.52 20.85
C GLY A 9 40.97 -28.27 20.08
N VAL A 10 41.20 -28.57 18.79
CA VAL A 10 40.23 -29.22 17.90
C VAL A 10 40.63 -30.66 17.59
N THR A 11 39.64 -31.49 17.27
CA THR A 11 39.90 -32.89 16.86
C THR A 11 40.60 -32.94 15.49
N TRP A 12 41.35 -34.02 15.22
CA TRP A 12 42.02 -34.24 13.94
C TRP A 12 41.08 -34.14 12.74
N ARG A 13 39.82 -34.58 12.89
CA ARG A 13 38.78 -34.50 11.84
C ARG A 13 38.43 -33.05 11.53
N THR A 14 38.29 -32.21 12.55
CA THR A 14 38.00 -30.78 12.39
C THR A 14 39.17 -30.04 11.77
N ALA A 15 40.40 -30.32 12.22
CA ALA A 15 41.61 -29.74 11.65
C ALA A 15 41.81 -30.14 10.17
N ARG A 16 41.52 -31.40 9.81
CA ARG A 16 41.58 -31.85 8.41
C ARG A 16 40.51 -31.18 7.55
N LYS A 17 39.27 -31.10 8.04
CA LYS A 17 38.18 -30.40 7.32
C LYS A 17 38.49 -28.93 7.05
N ALA A 18 39.11 -28.23 8.00
CA ALA A 18 39.49 -26.84 7.85
C ALA A 18 40.67 -26.63 6.87
N LEU A 19 41.52 -27.65 6.68
CA LEU A 19 42.56 -27.64 5.65
C LEU A 19 41.98 -27.91 4.25
N ASP A 20 40.97 -28.79 4.16
CA ASP A 20 40.31 -29.12 2.89
C ASP A 20 39.37 -28.00 2.41
N SER A 21 38.77 -27.23 3.32
CA SER A 21 37.92 -26.08 3.01
C SER A 21 38.04 -25.00 4.08
N SER A 22 38.31 -23.77 3.65
CA SER A 22 38.29 -22.58 4.51
C SER A 22 36.87 -22.18 4.94
N TRP A 23 35.84 -22.63 4.22
CA TRP A 23 34.44 -22.37 4.52
C TRP A 23 33.86 -23.49 5.39
N PRO A 24 33.16 -23.16 6.50
CA PRO A 24 32.53 -24.16 7.33
C PRO A 24 31.43 -24.89 6.55
N GLU A 25 31.33 -26.21 6.75
CA GLU A 25 30.23 -26.99 6.19
C GLU A 25 28.88 -26.39 6.62
N PRO A 26 27.90 -26.26 5.71
CA PRO A 26 26.58 -25.79 6.06
C PRO A 26 26.02 -26.61 7.22
N ARG A 27 25.49 -25.91 8.24
CA ARG A 27 24.89 -26.56 9.40
C ARG A 27 23.83 -27.55 8.93
N LYS A 28 23.91 -28.80 9.40
CA LYS A 28 22.89 -29.81 9.13
C LYS A 28 21.52 -29.24 9.49
N LYS A 29 20.60 -29.24 8.52
CA LYS A 29 19.21 -28.85 8.77
C LYS A 29 18.62 -29.87 9.74
N LEU A 30 18.15 -29.39 10.89
CA LEU A 30 17.43 -30.25 11.83
C LEU A 30 16.12 -30.69 11.15
N PRO A 31 15.67 -31.94 11.37
CA PRO A 31 14.36 -32.36 10.90
C PRO A 31 13.28 -31.44 11.50
N PRO A 32 12.24 -31.09 10.73
CA PRO A 32 11.14 -30.29 11.24
C PRO A 32 10.54 -30.98 12.46
N ARG A 33 10.53 -30.31 13.60
CA ARG A 33 9.86 -30.79 14.81
C ARG A 33 8.38 -30.51 14.68
N ALA A 34 7.57 -31.53 14.90
CA ALA A 34 6.13 -31.34 14.97
C ALA A 34 5.82 -30.35 16.11
N THR A 35 5.02 -29.33 15.81
CA THR A 35 4.56 -28.36 16.80
C THR A 35 3.13 -28.69 17.20
N THR A 36 2.73 -28.32 18.42
CA THR A 36 1.35 -28.47 18.90
C THR A 36 0.32 -27.77 18.00
N LEU A 37 0.75 -26.80 17.19
CA LEU A 37 -0.09 -26.09 16.22
C LEU A 37 -0.37 -26.90 14.95
N ASP A 38 0.47 -27.89 14.61
CA ASP A 38 0.41 -28.59 13.31
C ASP A 38 -0.99 -29.14 12.96
N PRO A 39 -1.74 -29.75 13.89
CA PRO A 39 -3.10 -30.22 13.60
C PRO A 39 -4.08 -29.09 13.23
N TYR A 40 -3.85 -27.88 13.76
CA TYR A 40 -4.74 -26.73 13.61
C TYR A 40 -4.34 -25.78 12.48
N LYS A 41 -3.20 -26.01 11.83
CA LYS A 41 -2.71 -25.17 10.72
C LYS A 41 -3.71 -25.08 9.58
N ALA A 42 -4.32 -26.20 9.19
CA ALA A 42 -5.33 -26.24 8.13
C ALA A 42 -6.56 -25.39 8.46
N VAL A 43 -6.99 -25.39 9.73
CA VAL A 43 -8.11 -24.57 10.22
C VAL A 43 -7.76 -23.09 10.16
N ILE A 44 -6.56 -22.72 10.62
CA ILE A 44 -6.10 -21.32 10.59
C ILE A 44 -6.02 -20.83 9.14
N ASP A 45 -5.46 -21.65 8.25
CA ASP A 45 -5.37 -21.37 6.82
C ASP A 45 -6.75 -21.10 6.21
N GLU A 46 -7.75 -21.90 6.55
CA GLU A 46 -9.11 -21.72 6.04
C GLU A 46 -9.76 -20.43 6.55
N ILE A 47 -9.61 -20.13 7.85
CA ILE A 47 -10.08 -18.86 8.42
C ILE A 47 -9.42 -17.66 7.71
N LEU A 48 -8.11 -17.75 7.47
CA LEU A 48 -7.36 -16.69 6.80
C LEU A 48 -7.77 -16.53 5.32
N ARG A 49 -8.15 -17.60 4.63
CA ARG A 49 -8.68 -17.53 3.25
C ARG A 49 -10.04 -16.84 3.21
N VAL A 50 -10.97 -17.22 4.09
CA VAL A 50 -12.29 -16.58 4.19
C VAL A 50 -12.18 -15.10 4.57
N ASP A 51 -11.21 -14.74 5.41
CA ASP A 51 -10.91 -13.34 5.76
C ASP A 51 -10.53 -12.48 4.55
N LEU A 52 -10.00 -13.05 3.46
CA LEU A 52 -9.61 -12.29 2.27
C LEU A 52 -10.81 -11.76 1.47
N ASP A 53 -11.95 -12.43 1.52
CA ASP A 53 -13.20 -12.01 0.86
C ASP A 53 -14.05 -11.09 1.75
N THR A 54 -13.70 -11.01 3.03
CA THR A 54 -14.44 -10.25 4.03
C THR A 54 -13.95 -8.78 4.10
N PRO A 55 -14.84 -7.79 4.27
CA PRO A 55 -14.47 -6.38 4.46
C PRO A 55 -13.47 -6.19 5.60
N ARG A 56 -12.56 -5.21 5.49
CA ARG A 56 -11.42 -5.01 6.42
C ARG A 56 -11.82 -5.01 7.90
N LYS A 57 -12.97 -4.43 8.24
CA LYS A 57 -13.48 -4.32 9.63
C LYS A 57 -14.02 -5.64 10.19
N GLN A 58 -14.37 -6.60 9.34
CA GLN A 58 -14.97 -7.88 9.70
C GLN A 58 -13.96 -9.05 9.68
N ARG A 59 -12.70 -8.80 9.28
CA ARG A 59 -11.65 -9.82 9.28
C ARG A 59 -11.30 -10.25 10.70
N HIS A 60 -10.98 -11.53 10.88
CA HIS A 60 -10.63 -12.06 12.18
C HIS A 60 -9.31 -11.46 12.67
N THR A 61 -9.33 -10.96 13.91
CA THR A 61 -8.09 -10.66 14.63
C THR A 61 -7.42 -11.97 15.06
N VAL A 62 -6.10 -11.94 15.30
CA VAL A 62 -5.37 -13.13 15.78
C VAL A 62 -5.98 -13.63 17.09
N THR A 63 -6.41 -12.71 17.96
CA THR A 63 -7.13 -13.03 19.20
C THR A 63 -8.41 -13.81 18.91
N ARG A 64 -9.22 -13.40 17.93
CA ARG A 64 -10.43 -14.13 17.56
C ARG A 64 -10.12 -15.52 16.99
N ILE A 65 -9.09 -15.65 16.15
CA ILE A 65 -8.64 -16.95 15.64
C ILE A 65 -8.25 -17.86 16.80
N PHE A 66 -7.48 -17.35 17.77
CA PHE A 66 -7.09 -18.08 18.97
C PHE A 66 -8.28 -18.58 19.79
N HIS A 67 -9.27 -17.72 20.06
CA HIS A 67 -10.49 -18.12 20.77
C HIS A 67 -11.28 -19.19 20.01
N ARG A 68 -11.44 -19.04 18.69
CA ARG A 68 -12.12 -20.06 17.87
C ARG A 68 -11.41 -21.41 17.92
N LEU A 69 -10.07 -21.42 17.88
CA LEU A 69 -9.30 -22.65 18.04
C LEU A 69 -9.53 -23.32 19.40
N ALA A 70 -9.62 -22.54 20.48
CA ALA A 70 -9.89 -23.06 21.81
C ALA A 70 -11.36 -23.54 21.95
N GLU A 71 -12.32 -22.76 21.47
CA GLU A 71 -13.76 -23.00 21.61
C GLU A 71 -14.29 -24.11 20.69
N GLU A 72 -13.94 -24.07 19.40
CA GLU A 72 -14.47 -24.97 18.36
C GLU A 72 -13.64 -26.27 18.26
N HIS A 73 -12.34 -26.19 18.53
CA HIS A 73 -11.41 -27.30 18.30
C HIS A 73 -10.70 -27.80 19.56
N GLY A 74 -10.95 -27.20 20.73
CA GLY A 74 -10.32 -27.62 21.99
C GLY A 74 -8.79 -27.51 21.99
N ALA A 75 -8.24 -26.57 21.21
CA ALA A 75 -6.80 -26.48 21.00
C ALA A 75 -6.06 -25.97 22.25
N ASP A 76 -5.15 -26.78 22.79
CA ASP A 76 -4.18 -26.36 23.82
C ASP A 76 -2.90 -25.81 23.16
N VAL A 77 -3.01 -24.58 22.64
CA VAL A 77 -1.89 -23.86 22.01
C VAL A 77 -1.73 -22.49 22.65
N SER A 78 -0.52 -21.93 22.63
CA SER A 78 -0.31 -20.57 23.12
C SER A 78 -0.67 -19.53 22.05
N TYR A 79 -1.21 -18.39 22.48
CA TYR A 79 -1.50 -17.25 21.59
C TYR A 79 -0.28 -16.83 20.76
N GLY A 80 0.92 -16.86 21.34
CA GLY A 80 2.16 -16.47 20.64
C GLY A 80 2.46 -17.36 19.43
N VAL A 81 2.19 -18.67 19.53
CA VAL A 81 2.39 -19.63 18.45
C VAL A 81 1.39 -19.39 17.32
N VAL A 82 0.12 -19.15 17.65
CA VAL A 82 -0.92 -18.79 16.67
C VAL A 82 -0.58 -17.46 15.98
N ARG A 83 -0.16 -16.45 16.74
CA ARG A 83 0.24 -15.14 16.21
C ARG A 83 1.40 -15.26 15.24
N TYR A 84 2.45 -15.98 15.62
CA TYR A 84 3.64 -16.15 14.78
C TYR A 84 3.27 -16.84 13.47
N TYR A 85 2.49 -17.92 13.55
CA TYR A 85 2.03 -18.64 12.36
C TYR A 85 1.14 -17.78 11.46
N ALA A 86 0.12 -17.13 12.00
CA ALA A 86 -0.78 -16.28 11.23
C ALA A 86 -0.06 -15.08 10.58
N ALA A 87 0.96 -14.52 11.25
CA ALA A 87 1.74 -13.41 10.70
C ALA A 87 2.56 -13.81 9.47
N GLY A 88 3.21 -14.99 9.51
CA GLY A 88 3.95 -15.52 8.36
C GLY A 88 3.03 -16.04 7.25
N ARG A 89 1.90 -16.64 7.62
CA ARG A 89 1.00 -17.31 6.67
C ARG A 89 0.09 -16.36 5.89
N ARG A 90 -0.28 -15.22 6.47
CA ARG A 90 -1.07 -14.17 5.80
C ARG A 90 -0.48 -13.71 4.45
N PRO A 91 0.78 -13.28 4.35
CA PRO A 91 1.37 -12.86 3.07
C PRO A 91 1.44 -14.02 2.05
N GLU A 92 1.71 -15.25 2.50
CA GLU A 92 1.73 -16.41 1.62
C GLU A 92 0.35 -16.67 0.99
N ILE A 93 -0.73 -16.67 1.79
CA ILE A 93 -2.10 -16.85 1.29
C ILE A 93 -2.51 -15.68 0.37
N LEU A 94 -2.06 -14.45 0.66
CA LEU A 94 -2.28 -13.30 -0.23
C LEU A 94 -1.64 -13.52 -1.61
N VAL A 95 -0.44 -14.07 -1.67
CA VAL A 95 0.24 -14.41 -2.92
C VAL A 95 -0.47 -15.58 -3.63
N GLU A 96 -0.79 -16.66 -2.91
CA GLU A 96 -1.51 -17.83 -3.44
C GLU A 96 -2.87 -17.44 -4.05
N SER A 97 -3.58 -16.48 -3.43
CA SER A 97 -4.88 -16.00 -3.90
C SER A 97 -4.80 -14.95 -5.01
N GLY A 98 -3.61 -14.54 -5.44
CA GLY A 98 -3.42 -13.49 -6.45
C GLY A 98 -3.89 -12.09 -6.00
N LYS A 99 -4.22 -11.93 -4.71
CA LYS A 99 -4.62 -10.66 -4.09
C LYS A 99 -3.44 -9.90 -3.48
N ALA A 100 -2.25 -10.48 -3.50
CA ALA A 100 -1.04 -9.76 -3.17
C ALA A 100 -0.91 -8.55 -4.11
N SER A 101 -0.99 -7.35 -3.54
CA SER A 101 -0.31 -6.21 -4.12
C SER A 101 1.18 -6.56 -4.06
N LEU A 102 1.71 -7.07 -5.17
CA LEU A 102 3.15 -7.00 -5.36
C LEU A 102 3.49 -5.52 -5.23
N GLU A 103 4.25 -5.15 -4.20
CA GLU A 103 4.95 -3.87 -4.16
C GLU A 103 6.01 -3.94 -5.27
N VAL A 104 5.55 -3.84 -6.52
CA VAL A 104 6.43 -3.74 -7.69
C VAL A 104 6.96 -2.33 -7.69
N PHE A 105 8.13 -2.16 -7.09
CA PHE A 105 8.88 -0.94 -7.24
C PHE A 105 9.47 -0.92 -8.65
N VAL A 106 8.90 -0.11 -9.54
CA VAL A 106 9.51 0.19 -10.84
C VAL A 106 10.39 1.42 -10.62
N PRO A 107 11.73 1.32 -10.75
CA PRO A 107 12.59 2.49 -10.66
C PRO A 107 12.21 3.48 -11.75
N GLN A 108 11.76 4.68 -11.35
CA GLN A 108 11.45 5.75 -12.27
C GLN A 108 12.65 6.70 -12.33
N THR A 109 13.15 6.97 -13.53
CA THR A 109 14.22 7.95 -13.76
C THR A 109 13.63 9.17 -14.44
N TYR A 110 13.75 10.32 -13.79
CA TYR A 110 13.24 11.60 -14.27
C TYR A 110 14.37 12.53 -14.62
N LEU A 111 14.18 13.36 -15.65
CA LEU A 111 15.07 14.48 -15.94
C LEU A 111 14.54 15.75 -15.24
N PRO A 112 15.43 16.67 -14.80
CA PRO A 112 15.02 17.93 -14.21
C PRO A 112 14.06 18.70 -15.14
N GLY A 113 12.91 19.13 -14.61
CA GLY A 113 11.92 19.94 -15.36
C GLY A 113 11.16 19.18 -16.45
N HIS A 114 11.35 17.86 -16.57
CA HIS A 114 10.70 17.08 -17.62
C HIS A 114 9.29 16.62 -17.22
N GLU A 115 9.10 16.26 -15.95
CA GLU A 115 7.88 15.62 -15.46
C GLU A 115 7.46 16.21 -14.12
N ALA A 116 6.15 16.38 -13.97
CA ALA A 116 5.51 16.86 -12.75
C ALA A 116 4.15 16.19 -12.60
N GLU A 117 3.84 15.80 -11.38
CA GLU A 117 2.58 15.18 -11.03
C GLU A 117 1.69 16.19 -10.31
N VAL A 118 0.39 16.01 -10.51
CA VAL A 118 -0.64 16.89 -9.97
C VAL A 118 -1.76 16.05 -9.42
N ASP A 119 -2.17 16.39 -8.21
CA ASP A 119 -3.27 15.72 -7.52
C ASP A 119 -4.17 16.73 -6.80
N PHE A 120 -5.40 16.30 -6.53
CA PHE A 120 -6.36 17.02 -5.69
C PHE A 120 -6.74 16.18 -4.49
N GLY A 121 -6.44 16.68 -3.30
CA GLY A 121 -6.89 16.07 -2.05
C GLY A 121 -8.04 16.84 -1.42
N ASP A 122 -8.99 16.14 -0.80
CA ASP A 122 -10.03 16.79 0.00
C ASP A 122 -9.42 17.34 1.31
N VAL A 123 -9.70 18.60 1.62
CA VAL A 123 -9.28 19.25 2.86
C VAL A 123 -10.44 19.98 3.50
N THR A 124 -10.65 19.80 4.80
CA THR A 124 -11.68 20.54 5.53
C THR A 124 -11.06 21.79 6.15
N VAL A 125 -11.57 22.97 5.81
CA VAL A 125 -11.09 24.26 6.30
C VAL A 125 -12.22 24.96 7.04
N ARG A 126 -11.89 25.63 8.15
CA ARG A 126 -12.85 26.52 8.83
C ARG A 126 -12.85 27.90 8.16
N LEU A 127 -13.89 28.20 7.41
CA LEU A 127 -14.09 29.49 6.75
C LEU A 127 -15.21 30.25 7.46
N ALA A 128 -14.91 31.45 7.96
CA ALA A 128 -15.86 32.29 8.71
C ALA A 128 -16.58 31.57 9.88
N GLY A 129 -15.95 30.55 10.48
CA GLY A 129 -16.51 29.78 11.58
C GLY A 129 -17.18 28.47 11.18
N GLU A 130 -17.48 28.27 9.89
CA GLU A 130 -18.11 27.06 9.36
C GLU A 130 -17.06 26.08 8.79
N LEU A 131 -17.31 24.78 8.93
CA LEU A 131 -16.47 23.74 8.32
C LEU A 131 -16.87 23.52 6.87
N VAL A 132 -15.97 23.84 5.95
CA VAL A 132 -16.19 23.71 4.50
C VAL A 132 -15.17 22.73 3.93
N THR A 133 -15.63 21.79 3.10
CA THR A 133 -14.75 20.92 2.32
C THR A 133 -14.24 21.69 1.09
N CYS A 134 -12.93 21.87 1.05
CA CYS A 134 -12.19 22.46 -0.06
C CYS A 134 -11.28 21.39 -0.69
N TYR A 135 -10.66 21.74 -1.81
CA TYR A 135 -9.75 20.86 -2.55
C TYR A 135 -8.34 21.44 -2.53
N LEU A 136 -7.39 20.66 -2.02
CA LEU A 136 -5.97 20.97 -2.02
C LEU A 136 -5.36 20.50 -3.35
N PHE A 137 -5.10 21.46 -4.24
CA PHE A 137 -4.25 21.25 -5.40
C PHE A 137 -2.81 21.06 -4.95
N SER A 138 -2.20 19.95 -5.33
CA SER A 138 -0.81 19.62 -5.03
C SER A 138 -0.07 19.37 -6.34
N PHE A 139 0.94 20.18 -6.62
CA PHE A 139 1.81 20.05 -7.78
C PHE A 139 3.22 19.74 -7.30
N TRP A 140 3.87 18.70 -7.81
CA TRP A 140 5.27 18.42 -7.48
C TRP A 140 6.10 17.98 -8.68
N LEU A 141 7.39 18.34 -8.66
CA LEU A 141 8.35 17.95 -9.69
C LEU A 141 8.89 16.54 -9.40
N SER A 142 8.79 15.62 -10.37
CA SER A 142 9.18 14.22 -10.16
C SER A 142 10.69 14.02 -9.94
N TYR A 143 11.52 14.92 -10.49
CA TYR A 143 12.98 14.86 -10.29
C TYR A 143 13.43 15.38 -8.91
N SER A 144 12.90 16.53 -8.48
CA SER A 144 13.41 17.24 -7.30
C SER A 144 12.52 17.12 -6.06
N GLY A 145 11.29 16.62 -6.21
CA GLY A 145 10.29 16.56 -5.14
C GLY A 145 9.79 17.93 -4.67
N LYS A 146 10.22 19.03 -5.30
CA LYS A 146 9.71 20.37 -4.96
C LYS A 146 8.23 20.44 -5.27
N ALA A 147 7.43 20.80 -4.27
CA ALA A 147 5.98 20.87 -4.35
C ALA A 147 5.45 22.28 -4.11
N VAL A 148 4.34 22.60 -4.78
CA VAL A 148 3.54 23.82 -4.58
C VAL A 148 2.11 23.39 -4.35
N HIS A 149 1.50 23.94 -3.30
CA HIS A 149 0.13 23.62 -2.92
C HIS A 149 -0.76 24.85 -2.97
N ARG A 150 -2.01 24.68 -3.38
CA ARG A 150 -3.01 25.75 -3.35
C ARG A 150 -4.39 25.17 -3.05
N VAL A 151 -5.16 25.85 -2.21
CA VAL A 151 -6.51 25.40 -1.85
C VAL A 151 -7.53 26.11 -2.74
N PHE A 152 -8.49 25.34 -3.27
CA PHE A 152 -9.60 25.81 -4.07
C PHE A 152 -10.93 25.36 -3.46
N ALA A 153 -11.99 26.14 -3.69
CA ALA A 153 -13.34 25.76 -3.28
C ALA A 153 -13.96 24.67 -4.19
N SER A 154 -13.36 24.42 -5.37
CA SER A 154 -13.82 23.42 -6.32
C SER A 154 -12.64 22.70 -6.98
N CYS A 155 -12.86 21.47 -7.45
CA CYS A 155 -11.94 20.71 -8.29
C CYS A 155 -12.19 20.93 -9.79
N GLY A 156 -12.71 22.11 -10.15
CA GLY A 156 -13.03 22.47 -11.53
C GLY A 156 -11.80 22.70 -12.40
N GLN A 157 -12.00 22.74 -13.72
CA GLN A 157 -10.92 22.96 -14.69
C GLN A 157 -10.25 24.34 -14.52
N GLU A 158 -11.01 25.35 -14.08
CA GLU A 158 -10.49 26.68 -13.76
C GLU A 158 -9.48 26.62 -12.62
N ALA A 159 -9.83 25.93 -11.53
CA ALA A 159 -8.93 25.67 -10.40
C ALA A 159 -7.68 24.89 -10.83
N PHE A 160 -7.84 23.93 -11.75
CA PHE A 160 -6.72 23.19 -12.31
C PHE A 160 -5.74 24.11 -13.06
N PHE A 161 -6.21 24.93 -14.01
CA PHE A 161 -5.33 25.83 -14.76
C PHE A 161 -4.73 26.94 -13.89
N GLU A 162 -5.53 27.54 -13.02
CA GLU A 162 -5.09 28.54 -12.05
C GLU A 162 -4.01 27.95 -11.11
N GLY A 163 -4.17 26.69 -10.71
CA GLY A 163 -3.17 25.94 -9.94
C GLY A 163 -1.85 25.78 -10.69
N HIS A 164 -1.89 25.43 -11.98
CA HIS A 164 -0.70 25.30 -12.82
C HIS A 164 0.02 26.63 -13.04
N VAL A 165 -0.73 27.68 -13.38
CA VAL A 165 -0.16 29.02 -13.58
C VAL A 165 0.52 29.49 -12.29
N HIS A 166 -0.10 29.25 -11.13
CA HIS A 166 0.49 29.56 -9.85
C HIS A 166 1.75 28.73 -9.57
N ALA A 167 1.68 27.41 -9.73
CA ALA A 167 2.81 26.52 -9.46
C ALA A 167 4.04 26.83 -10.33
N LEU A 168 3.85 27.03 -11.64
CA LEU A 168 4.94 27.33 -12.57
C LEU A 168 5.56 28.71 -12.30
N ARG A 169 4.75 29.70 -11.92
CA ARG A 169 5.27 31.02 -11.51
C ARG A 169 6.06 30.94 -10.21
N THR A 170 5.57 30.21 -9.21
CA THR A 170 6.24 30.04 -7.92
C THR A 170 7.56 29.26 -8.07
N LEU A 171 7.60 28.28 -8.96
CA LEU A 171 8.82 27.50 -9.25
C LEU A 171 9.80 28.24 -10.18
N GLY A 172 9.35 29.30 -10.86
CA GLY A 172 10.18 30.08 -11.78
C GLY A 172 10.59 29.32 -13.05
N GLY A 173 9.83 28.31 -13.47
CA GLY A 173 10.19 27.45 -14.60
C GLY A 173 8.98 26.77 -15.25
N VAL A 174 9.18 26.22 -16.44
CA VAL A 174 8.17 25.48 -17.22
C VAL A 174 8.56 24.02 -17.29
N VAL A 175 7.56 23.12 -17.23
CA VAL A 175 7.78 21.68 -17.40
C VAL A 175 7.54 21.25 -18.85
N ALA A 176 8.40 20.38 -19.37
CA ALA A 176 8.37 19.94 -20.78
C ALA A 176 7.20 19.00 -21.14
N PHE A 177 6.48 18.51 -20.12
CA PHE A 177 5.16 17.86 -20.15
C PHE A 177 5.16 16.32 -20.06
N ARG A 178 4.78 15.82 -18.88
CA ARG A 178 3.91 14.64 -18.69
C ARG A 178 3.25 14.77 -17.33
N SER A 179 1.93 14.82 -17.28
CA SER A 179 1.14 14.82 -16.05
C SER A 179 0.50 13.44 -15.92
N HIS A 180 0.96 12.62 -14.98
CA HIS A 180 0.18 11.43 -14.60
C HIS A 180 -0.93 11.88 -13.66
N PHE A 181 -2.15 11.94 -14.18
CA PHE A 181 -3.33 12.03 -13.34
C PHE A 181 -3.61 10.61 -12.81
N GLY A 182 -3.50 10.43 -11.49
CA GLY A 182 -3.86 9.19 -10.83
C GLY A 182 -5.35 8.92 -11.01
N ILE A 183 -5.73 8.11 -12.01
CA ILE A 183 -7.05 7.52 -12.04
C ILE A 183 -7.06 6.49 -10.90
N GLU A 184 -7.69 6.83 -9.79
CA GLU A 184 -8.13 5.86 -8.79
C GLU A 184 -9.01 4.82 -9.52
N SER A 185 -8.43 3.69 -9.89
CA SER A 185 -9.16 2.58 -10.46
C SER A 185 -9.95 1.91 -9.33
N ASP A 186 -11.23 2.25 -9.22
CA ASP A 186 -12.19 1.57 -8.38
C ASP A 186 -12.24 0.07 -8.75
N ARG A 187 -11.57 -0.75 -7.93
CA ARG A 187 -11.49 -2.20 -8.05
C ARG A 187 -12.63 -2.87 -7.26
N SER A 188 -13.87 -2.33 -7.33
CA SER A 188 -15.03 -2.88 -6.62
C SER A 188 -16.07 -3.61 -7.50
N LEU A 189 -15.90 -3.74 -8.83
CA LEU A 189 -16.97 -4.26 -9.71
C LEU A 189 -16.63 -5.57 -10.44
N ARG A 190 -15.96 -6.52 -9.78
CA ARG A 190 -15.81 -7.90 -10.29
C ARG A 190 -16.15 -8.95 -9.24
N SER A 191 -17.37 -8.90 -8.71
CA SER A 191 -17.99 -10.08 -8.08
C SER A 191 -19.50 -9.94 -8.04
N SER A 192 -20.15 -10.10 -9.19
CA SER A 192 -21.55 -10.55 -9.29
C SER A 192 -21.93 -10.71 -10.76
N MET A 193 -21.54 -11.84 -11.35
CA MET A 193 -22.16 -12.25 -12.61
C MET A 193 -22.13 -13.78 -12.71
N ALA A 194 -23.06 -14.40 -11.99
CA ALA A 194 -23.55 -15.73 -12.30
C ALA A 194 -25.05 -15.80 -12.02
N SER A 195 -25.80 -16.14 -13.07
CA SER A 195 -27.20 -16.59 -13.11
C SER A 195 -28.33 -15.56 -12.90
N ARG A 196 -28.90 -15.06 -14.01
CA ARG A 196 -30.26 -15.38 -14.48
C ARG A 196 -30.69 -14.52 -15.70
N PRO A 197 -31.49 -15.06 -16.63
CA PRO A 197 -31.86 -14.40 -17.87
C PRO A 197 -33.12 -13.53 -17.70
N GLY A 198 -33.15 -12.39 -18.39
CA GLY A 198 -34.38 -11.63 -18.66
C GLY A 198 -34.81 -10.68 -17.55
N GLY A 199 -34.27 -9.46 -17.55
CA GLY A 199 -34.75 -8.37 -16.70
C GLY A 199 -33.84 -7.15 -16.83
N ARG A 200 -34.33 -6.10 -17.50
CA ARG A 200 -33.60 -4.85 -17.73
C ARG A 200 -33.60 -4.06 -16.42
N LEU A 201 -32.49 -4.06 -15.67
CA LEU A 201 -32.30 -3.26 -14.45
C LEU A 201 -31.25 -2.16 -14.69
N ALA A 202 -31.63 -0.94 -14.34
CA ALA A 202 -30.83 0.27 -14.50
C ALA A 202 -29.68 0.31 -13.48
N ILE A 203 -28.47 0.58 -13.98
CA ILE A 203 -27.28 0.88 -13.17
C ILE A 203 -27.30 2.39 -12.85
N PRO A 204 -27.14 2.84 -11.60
CA PRO A 204 -26.91 4.25 -11.31
C PRO A 204 -25.53 4.64 -11.87
N ARG A 205 -25.53 5.45 -12.92
CA ARG A 205 -24.30 6.09 -13.43
C ARG A 205 -23.92 7.22 -12.47
N LEU A 206 -22.99 6.96 -11.54
CA LEU A 206 -22.20 8.05 -10.98
C LEU A 206 -21.29 8.57 -12.10
N ARG A 207 -21.60 9.78 -12.55
CA ARG A 207 -21.04 10.39 -13.75
C ARG A 207 -20.17 11.57 -13.30
N CYS A 208 -18.88 11.50 -13.58
CA CYS A 208 -17.99 12.65 -13.45
C CYS A 208 -18.50 13.79 -14.37
N PRO A 209 -18.72 15.00 -13.85
CA PRO A 209 -19.53 16.02 -14.53
C PRO A 209 -18.74 16.92 -15.50
N TRP A 210 -17.55 16.54 -15.97
CA TRP A 210 -16.75 17.44 -16.82
C TRP A 210 -17.18 17.49 -18.30
N LYS A 211 -18.10 16.63 -18.76
CA LYS A 211 -18.49 16.59 -20.19
C LYS A 211 -19.63 17.52 -20.62
N ARG A 212 -20.13 18.43 -19.78
CA ARG A 212 -21.23 19.32 -20.20
C ARG A 212 -21.31 20.61 -19.37
N SER A 213 -20.53 21.62 -19.74
CA SER A 213 -20.92 23.04 -19.57
C SER A 213 -19.81 23.92 -20.14
N GLN A 214 -19.74 24.01 -21.47
CA GLN A 214 -19.44 25.31 -22.07
C GLN A 214 -20.70 26.13 -21.88
N GLU A 215 -20.69 27.06 -20.93
CA GLU A 215 -21.46 28.32 -20.92
C GLU A 215 -21.42 28.91 -19.50
N SER A 216 -20.82 30.11 -19.42
CA SER A 216 -21.10 31.19 -18.47
C SER A 216 -20.97 30.92 -16.96
N SER A 217 -19.91 31.43 -16.32
CA SER A 217 -19.93 32.76 -15.65
C SER A 217 -19.00 32.85 -14.43
N THR A 218 -18.16 33.89 -14.49
CA THR A 218 -17.65 34.78 -13.43
C THR A 218 -16.84 34.18 -12.27
N ALA A 219 -15.51 34.28 -12.42
CA ALA A 219 -14.51 34.04 -11.38
C ALA A 219 -14.60 35.04 -10.21
N ALA A 220 -14.48 34.53 -8.98
CA ALA A 220 -14.11 35.31 -7.81
C ALA A 220 -12.85 34.69 -7.18
N THR A 221 -11.70 35.30 -7.47
CA THR A 221 -10.40 34.95 -6.89
C THR A 221 -10.23 35.66 -5.55
N ALA A 222 -10.27 34.91 -4.44
CA ALA A 222 -9.82 35.43 -3.15
C ALA A 222 -8.33 35.10 -2.96
N SER A 223 -7.48 36.12 -3.09
CA SER A 223 -6.04 36.06 -2.83
C SER A 223 -5.79 36.25 -1.33
N ILE A 224 -5.49 35.20 -0.58
CA ILE A 224 -5.00 35.34 0.80
C ILE A 224 -3.46 35.45 0.75
N SER A 225 -2.98 36.68 0.89
CA SER A 225 -1.59 37.00 1.19
C SER A 225 -1.27 36.53 2.61
N THR A 226 -0.26 35.67 2.77
CA THR A 226 0.36 35.47 4.09
C THR A 226 1.86 35.64 3.94
N SER A 227 2.35 36.79 4.37
CA SER A 227 3.76 37.06 4.62
C SER A 227 4.23 36.24 5.82
N TRP A 228 5.31 35.49 5.65
CA TRP A 228 6.11 35.00 6.77
C TRP A 228 7.54 35.48 6.54
N SER A 229 7.96 36.46 7.35
CA SER A 229 9.36 36.83 7.51
C SER A 229 10.09 35.71 8.25
N LEU A 230 11.35 35.52 7.86
CA LEU A 230 12.34 34.53 8.34
C LEU A 230 12.39 34.35 9.86
#